data_AF-A0A836UCL8-F1
#
_entry.id   AF-A0A836UCL8-F1
#
_cell.length_a   1.000
_cell.length_b   1.000
_cell.length_c   1.000
_cell.angle_alpha   90.00
_cell.angle_beta   90.00
_cell.angle_gamma   90.00
#
_symmetry.space_group_name_H-M   'P 1'
#
loop_
_entity.id
_entity.type
_entity.pdbx_description
1 polymer ?
#
loop_
_entity_poly.entity_id
_entity_poly.type
_entity_poly.pdbx_seq_one_letter_code
_entity_poly.pdbx_strand_id
1 'polypeptide(L)'
;QGEENAQFLGVDVERVKKLLLVITALLTAAAVSVSGIIGFVGLIVPHVMRLLVGPDHRRLLPASLLGGAILMVVADMLARTILAPAEVPVGVITALLGCPFFLFLLSRRRDVTL
;
A
#
# COMPACT_ATOMS: atom_id res chain seq x y z
N GLN A 1 -21.32 -10.39 -1.38
CA GLN A 1 -21.90 -9.16 -1.96
C GLN A 1 -21.12 -8.65 -3.18
N GLY A 2 -19.89 -8.13 -3.07
CA GLY A 2 -19.16 -7.65 -4.27
C GLY A 2 -18.83 -8.75 -5.30
N GLU A 3 -18.53 -9.96 -4.82
CA GLU A 3 -18.14 -11.11 -5.65
C GLU A 3 -19.32 -11.66 -6.46
N GLU A 4 -20.44 -11.94 -5.81
CA GLU A 4 -21.68 -12.40 -6.45
C GLU A 4 -22.19 -11.37 -7.48
N ASN A 5 -22.19 -10.08 -7.13
CA ASN A 5 -22.60 -9.02 -8.06
C ASN A 5 -21.70 -8.95 -9.30
N ALA A 6 -20.38 -9.13 -9.15
CA ALA A 6 -19.46 -9.17 -10.28
C ALA A 6 -19.69 -10.40 -11.17
N GLN A 7 -19.99 -11.55 -10.57
CA GLN A 7 -20.33 -12.78 -11.29
C GLN A 7 -21.62 -12.62 -12.10
N PHE A 8 -22.65 -11.96 -11.54
CA PHE A 8 -23.89 -11.64 -12.26
C PHE A 8 -23.66 -10.67 -13.44
N LEU A 9 -22.62 -9.82 -13.37
CA LEU A 9 -22.21 -8.93 -14.46
C LEU A 9 -21.35 -9.64 -15.53
N GLY A 10 -21.14 -10.96 -15.42
CA GLY A 10 -20.36 -11.76 -16.38
C GLY A 10 -18.86 -11.73 -16.15
N VAL A 11 -18.39 -11.24 -15.00
CA VAL A 11 -16.96 -11.29 -14.65
C VAL A 11 -16.61 -12.69 -14.16
N ASP A 12 -15.59 -13.30 -14.76
CA ASP A 12 -14.98 -14.53 -14.23
C ASP A 12 -14.11 -14.18 -13.02
N VAL A 13 -14.74 -14.11 -11.85
CA VAL A 13 -14.11 -13.63 -10.62
C VAL A 13 -12.95 -14.52 -10.19
N GLU A 14 -13.07 -15.84 -10.38
CA GLU A 14 -12.04 -16.80 -10.02
C GLU A 14 -10.78 -16.63 -10.87
N ARG A 15 -10.95 -16.41 -12.18
CA ARG A 15 -9.83 -16.10 -13.07
C ARG A 15 -9.17 -14.77 -12.74
N VAL A 16 -9.95 -13.72 -12.45
CA VAL A 16 -9.42 -12.41 -12.07
C VAL A 16 -8.62 -12.49 -10.77
N LYS A 17 -9.12 -13.20 -9.76
CA LYS A 17 -8.40 -13.40 -8.49
C LYS A 17 -7.06 -14.11 -8.68
N LYS A 18 -7.05 -15.21 -9.45
CA LYS A 18 -5.81 -15.94 -9.77
C LYS A 18 -4.80 -15.06 -10.51
N LEU A 19 -5.27 -14.31 -11.51
CA LEU A 19 -4.41 -13.40 -12.27
C LEU A 19 -3.81 -12.30 -11.37
N LEU A 20 -4.64 -11.65 -10.54
CA LEU A 20 -4.17 -10.62 -9.61
C LEU A 20 -3.18 -11.18 -8.58
N LEU A 21 -3.42 -12.38 -8.06
CA LEU A 21 -2.52 -13.03 -7.12
C LEU A 21 -1.15 -13.30 -7.76
N VAL A 22 -1.11 -13.87 -8.97
CA VAL A 22 0.15 -14.14 -9.69
C VAL A 22 0.90 -12.84 -10.00
N ILE A 23 0.21 -11.83 -10.56
CA ILE A 23 0.83 -10.54 -10.91
C ILE A 23 1.36 -9.83 -9.65
N THR A 24 0.56 -9.70 -8.60
CA THR A 24 0.96 -8.98 -7.38
C THR A 24 2.07 -9.71 -6.63
N ALA A 25 2.04 -11.05 -6.57
CA ALA A 25 3.11 -11.84 -5.99
C ALA A 25 4.42 -11.64 -6.75
N LEU A 26 4.39 -11.68 -8.08
CA LEU A 26 5.58 -11.54 -8.92
C LEU A 26 6.17 -10.12 -8.83
N LEU A 27 5.34 -9.09 -8.86
CA LEU A 27 5.76 -7.70 -8.67
C LEU A 27 6.36 -7.48 -7.27
N THR A 28 5.72 -8.02 -6.23
CA THR A 28 6.18 -7.85 -4.85
C THR A 28 7.49 -8.61 -4.63
N ALA A 29 7.60 -9.84 -5.12
CA ALA A 29 8.82 -10.65 -5.00
C ALA A 29 9.99 -10.01 -5.75
N ALA A 30 9.76 -9.47 -6.95
CA ALA A 30 10.79 -8.77 -7.72
C ALA A 30 11.27 -7.48 -7.02
N ALA A 31 10.37 -6.74 -6.36
CA ALA A 31 10.77 -5.57 -5.59
C ALA A 31 11.57 -5.97 -4.34
N VAL A 32 11.03 -6.90 -3.54
CA VAL A 32 11.61 -7.32 -2.26
C VAL A 32 12.95 -8.02 -2.41
N SER A 33 13.18 -8.76 -3.51
CA SER A 33 14.48 -9.41 -3.75
C SER A 33 15.63 -8.43 -3.94
N VAL A 34 15.34 -7.20 -4.39
CA VAL A 34 16.33 -6.14 -4.61
C VAL A 34 16.43 -5.20 -3.42
N SER A 35 15.28 -4.76 -2.88
CA SER A 35 15.23 -3.73 -1.83
C SER A 35 15.19 -4.27 -0.40
N GLY A 36 15.02 -5.58 -0.22
CA GLY A 36 14.67 -6.18 1.06
C GLY A 36 13.22 -5.90 1.48
N ILE A 37 12.90 -6.23 2.73
CA ILE A 37 11.54 -6.16 3.27
C ILE A 37 11.16 -4.69 3.56
N ILE A 38 10.10 -4.22 2.91
CA ILE A 38 9.52 -2.88 3.14
C ILE A 38 8.09 -3.04 3.66
N GLY A 39 7.81 -2.46 4.83
CA GLY A 39 6.50 -2.51 5.46
C GLY A 39 5.64 -1.27 5.21
N PHE A 40 4.34 -1.41 5.46
CA PHE A 40 3.31 -0.36 5.55
C PHE A 40 2.97 0.46 4.29
N VAL A 41 3.86 0.58 3.31
CA VAL A 41 3.62 1.38 2.09
C VAL A 41 2.35 0.93 1.36
N GLY A 42 2.19 -0.39 1.17
CA GLY A 42 1.02 -0.99 0.52
C GLY A 42 -0.30 -0.82 1.30
N LEU A 43 -0.23 -0.39 2.56
CA LEU A 43 -1.40 -0.09 3.38
C LEU A 43 -1.72 1.41 3.38
N ILE A 44 -0.70 2.25 3.61
CA ILE A 44 -0.86 3.70 3.74
C ILE A 44 -1.29 4.31 2.41
N VAL A 45 -0.51 4.06 1.36
CA VAL A 45 -0.63 4.76 0.07
C VAL A 45 -2.00 4.59 -0.57
N PRO A 46 -2.52 3.36 -0.81
CA PRO A 46 -3.83 3.22 -1.43
C PRO A 46 -4.97 3.73 -0.55
N HIS A 47 -4.79 3.76 0.77
CA HIS A 47 -5.80 4.28 1.68
C HIS A 47 -5.86 5.82 1.63
N VAL A 48 -4.70 6.48 1.68
CA VAL A 48 -4.59 7.94 1.52
C VAL A 48 -5.09 8.35 0.14
N MET A 49 -4.64 7.67 -0.93
CA MET A 49 -5.09 7.98 -2.28
C MET A 49 -6.59 7.75 -2.46
N ARG A 50 -7.18 6.73 -1.82
CA ARG A 50 -8.62 6.51 -1.85
C ARG A 50 -9.40 7.67 -1.23
N LEU A 51 -8.88 8.30 -0.18
CA LEU A 51 -9.48 9.49 0.43
C LEU A 51 -9.37 10.73 -0.49
N LEU A 52 -8.33 10.80 -1.32
CA LEU A 52 -8.07 11.94 -2.21
C LEU A 52 -8.77 11.84 -3.57
N VAL A 53 -8.69 10.69 -4.25
CA VAL A 53 -9.20 10.50 -5.62
C VAL A 53 -10.48 9.66 -5.70
N GLY A 54 -10.92 9.11 -4.57
CA GLY A 54 -12.10 8.25 -4.47
C GLY A 54 -11.82 6.75 -4.73
N PRO A 55 -12.87 5.92 -4.73
CA PRO A 55 -12.76 4.45 -4.78
C PRO A 55 -12.67 3.86 -6.20
N ASP A 56 -12.75 4.68 -7.26
CA ASP A 56 -12.65 4.21 -8.64
C ASP A 56 -11.22 3.70 -8.94
N HIS A 57 -11.09 2.39 -9.16
CA HIS A 57 -9.81 1.72 -9.37
C HIS A 57 -9.06 2.24 -10.61
N ARG A 58 -9.76 2.77 -11.62
CA ARG A 58 -9.13 3.34 -12.81
C ARG A 58 -8.27 4.56 -12.49
N ARG A 59 -8.68 5.36 -11.49
CA ARG A 59 -7.94 6.54 -11.02
C ARG A 59 -7.07 6.21 -9.80
N LEU A 60 -7.55 5.32 -8.95
CA LEU A 60 -6.87 4.95 -7.71
C LEU A 60 -5.55 4.21 -7.97
N LEU A 61 -5.50 3.31 -8.97
CA LEU A 61 -4.29 2.57 -9.31
C LEU A 61 -3.14 3.49 -9.74
N PRO A 62 -3.30 4.39 -10.75
CA PRO A 62 -2.22 5.30 -11.12
C PRO A 62 -1.90 6.31 -10.01
N ALA A 63 -2.89 6.80 -9.27
CA ALA A 63 -2.64 7.68 -8.13
C ALA A 63 -1.82 6.98 -7.02
N SER A 64 -2.12 5.71 -6.73
CA SER A 64 -1.38 4.91 -5.74
C SER A 64 0.04 4.57 -6.22
N LEU A 65 0.22 4.33 -7.52
CA LEU A 65 1.54 4.12 -8.11
C LEU A 65 2.43 5.36 -7.90
N LEU A 66 1.92 6.54 -8.27
CA LEU A 66 2.64 7.81 -8.12
C LEU A 66 2.86 8.17 -6.65
N GLY A 67 1.83 8.05 -5.82
CA GLY A 67 1.92 8.31 -4.38
C GLY A 67 2.92 7.41 -3.68
N GLY A 68 2.97 6.12 -4.06
CA GLY A 68 3.93 5.16 -3.53
C GLY A 68 5.36 5.45 -3.96
N ALA A 69 5.57 5.80 -5.23
CA ALA A 69 6.87 6.21 -5.74
C ALA A 69 7.40 7.45 -5.00
N ILE A 70 6.58 8.49 -4.86
CA ILE A 70 6.95 9.72 -4.15
C ILE A 70 7.29 9.42 -2.69
N LEU A 71 6.44 8.66 -1.99
CA LEU A 71 6.69 8.28 -0.59
C LEU A 71 8.00 7.53 -0.43
N MET A 72 8.28 6.56 -1.32
CA MET A 72 9.50 5.75 -1.25
C MET A 72 10.77 6.57 -1.52
N VAL A 73 10.74 7.48 -2.50
CA VAL A 73 11.88 8.38 -2.78
C VAL A 73 12.18 9.27 -1.58
N VAL A 74 11.15 9.84 -0.97
CA VAL A 74 11.31 10.67 0.24
C VAL A 74 11.81 9.84 1.42
N ALA A 75 11.27 8.63 1.62
CA ALA A 75 11.69 7.74 2.70
C ALA A 75 13.16 7.30 2.53
N ASP A 76 13.59 6.94 1.32
CA ASP A 76 14.98 6.57 1.03
C ASP A 76 15.93 7.76 1.22
N MET A 77 15.52 8.96 0.78
CA MET A 77 16.29 10.19 1.01
C MET A 77 16.49 10.46 2.51
N LEU A 78 15.43 10.34 3.32
CA LEU A 78 15.51 10.51 4.77
C LEU A 78 16.37 9.42 5.43
N ALA A 79 16.23 8.17 4.98
CA ALA A 79 17.00 7.04 5.49
C ALA A 79 18.51 7.23 5.33
N ARG A 80 18.94 7.87 4.23
CA ARG A 80 20.35 8.19 3.94
C ARG A 80 20.87 9.45 4.63
N THR A 81 20.00 10.39 5.01
CA THR A 81 20.41 11.72 5.48
C THR A 81 20.34 11.91 6.99
N ILE A 82 19.39 11.25 7.69
CA ILE A 82 19.15 11.51 9.13
C ILE A 82 20.34 11.11 10.01
N LEU A 83 21.04 10.02 9.68
CA LEU A 83 22.08 9.42 10.53
C LEU A 83 23.45 9.30 9.84
N ALA A 84 23.70 10.10 8.80
CA ALA A 84 24.95 10.05 8.04
C ALA A 84 26.19 10.17 8.97
N PRO A 85 27.21 9.29 8.82
CA PRO A 85 27.47 8.36 7.70
C PRO A 85 26.82 6.96 7.86
N ALA A 86 26.06 6.69 8.92
CA ALA A 86 25.37 5.42 9.10
C ALA A 86 24.08 5.38 8.25
N GLU A 87 23.86 4.29 7.53
CA GLU A 87 22.65 4.09 6.73
C GLU A 87 21.58 3.40 7.56
N VAL A 88 20.40 4.03 7.64
CA VAL A 88 19.23 3.43 8.27
C VAL A 88 18.45 2.65 7.22
N PRO A 89 17.94 1.44 7.51
CA PRO A 89 17.07 0.74 6.56
C PRO A 89 15.78 1.54 6.31
N VAL A 90 15.44 1.76 5.04
CA VAL A 90 14.23 2.52 4.66
C VAL A 90 12.94 1.94 5.28
N GLY A 91 12.89 0.62 5.50
CA GLY A 91 11.78 -0.05 6.17
C GLY A 91 11.52 0.44 7.60
N VAL A 92 12.55 0.92 8.30
CA VAL A 92 12.40 1.54 9.64
C VAL A 92 11.66 2.87 9.51
N ILE A 93 12.04 3.70 8.52
CA ILE A 93 11.40 4.99 8.25
C ILE A 93 9.93 4.78 7.88
N THR A 94 9.62 3.82 7.00
CA THR A 94 8.22 3.55 6.61
C THR A 94 7.40 2.93 7.75
N ALA A 95 8.02 2.13 8.63
CA ALA A 95 7.34 1.60 9.82
C ALA A 95 7.00 2.68 10.85
N LEU A 96 7.87 3.67 11.04
CA LEU A 96 7.62 4.83 11.91
C LEU A 96 6.42 5.66 11.44
N LEU A 97 6.20 5.76 10.12
CA LEU A 97 5.03 6.43 9.56
C LEU A 97 3.78 5.54 9.59
N GLY A 98 3.95 4.25 9.30
CA GLY A 98 2.85 3.31 9.14
C GLY A 98 2.22 2.85 10.45
N CYS A 99 3.00 2.71 11.51
CA CYS A 99 2.48 2.27 12.80
C CYS A 99 1.48 3.31 13.40
N PRO A 100 1.79 4.61 13.48
CA PRO A 100 0.82 5.63 13.89
C PRO A 100 -0.41 5.68 12.99
N PHE A 101 -0.22 5.58 11.66
CA PHE A 101 -1.33 5.57 10.70
C PHE A 101 -2.27 4.38 10.93
N PHE A 102 -1.70 3.19 11.17
CA PHE A 102 -2.46 1.98 11.45
C PHE A 102 -3.22 2.07 12.78
N LEU A 103 -2.55 2.58 13.83
CA LEU A 103 -3.18 2.80 15.14
C LEU A 103 -4.32 3.81 15.06
N PHE A 104 -4.14 4.89 14.29
CA PHE A 104 -5.20 5.86 14.02
C PHE A 104 -6.41 5.20 13.33
N LEU A 105 -6.16 4.40 12.30
CA LEU A 105 -7.21 3.65 11.58
C LEU A 105 -7.97 2.67 12.49
N LEU A 106 -7.25 1.98 13.37
CA LEU A 106 -7.84 1.06 14.34
C LEU A 106 -8.69 1.79 15.38
N SER A 107 -8.22 2.94 15.87
CA SER A 107 -8.92 3.74 16.87
C SER A 107 -10.24 4.29 16.31
N ARG A 108 -10.22 4.82 15.08
CA ARG A 108 -11.41 5.38 14.43
C ARG A 108 -12.53 4.37 14.14
N ARG A 109 -12.21 3.07 14.09
CA ARG A 109 -13.21 2.00 13.94
C ARG A 109 -13.81 1.53 15.27
N ARG A 110 -13.22 1.91 16.41
CA ARG A 110 -13.75 1.60 17.75
C ARG A 110 -14.84 2.57 18.23
N ASP A 111 -15.04 3.71 17.55
CA ASP A 111 -16.05 4.72 17.93
C ASP A 111 -17.50 4.34 17.56
N VAL A 112 -17.88 3.05 17.62
CA VAL A 112 -19.26 2.56 17.33
C VAL A 112 -19.94 1.94 18.56
N THR A 113 -19.36 2.03 19.76
CA THR A 113 -20.05 1.56 20.97
C THR A 113 -19.66 2.36 22.21
N LEU A 114 -20.34 3.49 22.43
CA LEU A 114 -20.75 3.98 23.75
C LEU A 114 -22.14 4.62 23.63
#